data_AF-A0A3L7NR26-F1
#
_entry.id   AF-A0A3L7NR26-F1
#
_cell.length_a   1.000
_cell.length_b   1.000
_cell.length_c   1.000
_cell.angle_alpha   90.00
_cell.angle_beta   90.00
_cell.angle_gamma   90.00
#
_symmetry.space_group_name_H-M   'P 1'
#
loop_
_entity.id
_entity.type
_entity.pdbx_description
1 polymer ?
#
loop_
_entity_poly.entity_id
_entity_poly.type
_entity_poly.pdbx_seq_one_letter_code
_entity_poly.pdbx_strand_id
1 'polypeptide(L)'
;MPLSAKCVCGVVYAIEPGSVVACGCGRRITIPPADRVAPRGNKSAPGHGAADEDPIHAIKRMLRTRELPIAGTCPHTGKPGNDIVVFRMHFDPVAEQMFASQQGDGGKAGGFFGWLGRRATPSPPPGDAHRDETVDMPLRVAQEAHGEILQMTGQRHFRDMLRTVPIYAKLLSEHPTARIEPLPRHSDGQPTHRQG
;
A
#
# COMPACT_ATOMS: atom_id res chain seq x y z
N MET A 1 -3.63 19.17 24.59
CA MET A 1 -2.96 20.09 23.64
C MET A 1 -4.03 20.95 22.99
N PRO A 2 -3.92 22.29 23.01
CA PRO A 2 -4.90 23.17 22.37
C PRO A 2 -4.90 22.95 20.84
N LEU A 3 -6.09 22.94 20.25
CA LEU A 3 -6.25 22.88 18.80
C LEU A 3 -6.06 24.30 18.23
N SER A 4 -5.46 24.38 17.04
CA SER A 4 -5.29 25.65 16.31
C SER A 4 -5.84 25.57 14.89
N ALA A 5 -6.46 26.65 14.43
CA ALA A 5 -6.85 26.83 13.04
C ALA A 5 -6.22 28.11 12.47
N LYS A 6 -5.82 28.04 11.20
CA LYS A 6 -5.27 29.17 10.46
C LYS A 6 -6.31 29.72 9.50
N CYS A 7 -6.58 31.02 9.58
CA CYS A 7 -7.40 31.71 8.59
C CYS A 7 -6.62 31.90 7.28
N VAL A 8 -7.35 32.13 6.18
CA VAL A 8 -6.74 32.42 4.87
C VAL A 8 -5.90 33.71 4.89
N CYS A 9 -6.22 34.67 5.77
CA CYS A 9 -5.41 35.87 5.96
C CYS A 9 -4.11 35.62 6.76
N GLY A 10 -3.85 34.39 7.20
CA GLY A 10 -2.61 34.00 7.88
C GLY A 10 -2.68 33.97 9.41
N VAL A 11 -3.71 34.55 10.02
CA VAL A 11 -3.87 34.59 11.49
C VAL A 11 -4.24 33.21 12.04
N VAL A 12 -3.64 32.84 13.18
CA VAL A 12 -3.88 31.57 13.87
C VAL A 12 -4.73 31.82 15.12
N TYR A 13 -5.77 31.01 15.30
CA TYR A 13 -6.68 31.07 16.43
C TYR A 13 -6.59 29.79 17.25
N ALA A 14 -6.63 29.91 18.57
CA ALA A 14 -6.95 28.80 19.46
C ALA A 14 -8.45 28.52 19.33
N ILE A 15 -8.81 27.25 19.17
CA ILE A 15 -10.18 26.85 18.80
C ILE A 15 -10.70 25.75 19.71
N GLU A 16 -12.00 25.81 19.99
CA GLU A 16 -12.74 24.71 20.60
C GLU A 16 -13.53 23.95 19.53
N PRO A 17 -13.61 22.61 19.58
CA PRO A 17 -14.42 21.83 18.64
C PRO A 17 -15.89 22.28 18.64
N GLY A 18 -16.49 22.45 17.46
CA GLY A 18 -17.88 22.91 17.32
C GLY A 18 -18.06 24.44 17.40
N SER A 19 -17.00 25.22 17.64
CA SER A 19 -17.08 26.67 17.69
C SER A 19 -17.07 27.34 16.30
N VAL A 20 -17.55 28.59 16.25
CA VAL A 20 -17.44 29.46 15.08
C VAL A 20 -16.62 30.68 15.47
N VAL A 21 -15.51 30.93 14.76
CA VAL A 21 -14.62 32.07 15.02
C VAL A 21 -14.73 33.07 13.89
N ALA A 22 -15.05 34.32 14.22
CA ALA A 22 -15.00 35.43 13.27
C ALA A 22 -13.57 35.96 13.18
N CYS A 23 -13.01 35.98 11.97
CA CYS A 23 -11.70 36.56 11.72
C CYS A 23 -11.83 38.05 11.40
N GLY A 24 -10.83 38.85 11.78
CA GLY A 24 -10.77 40.28 11.47
C GLY A 24 -10.79 40.61 9.97
N CYS A 25 -10.51 39.64 9.09
CA CYS A 25 -10.68 39.79 7.64
C CYS A 25 -12.15 39.68 7.15
N GLY A 26 -13.12 39.55 8.06
CA GLY A 26 -14.55 39.42 7.75
C GLY A 26 -15.03 38.00 7.45
N ARG A 27 -14.15 37.00 7.45
CA ARG A 27 -14.50 35.59 7.24
C ARG A 27 -14.86 34.88 8.54
N ARG A 28 -15.73 33.87 8.45
CA ARG A 28 -16.08 32.98 9.56
C ARG A 28 -15.45 31.61 9.35
N ILE A 29 -14.78 31.09 10.39
CA ILE A 29 -14.17 29.76 10.42
C ILE A 29 -15.10 28.88 11.27
N THR A 30 -15.69 27.86 10.66
CA THR A 30 -16.54 26.89 11.37
C THR A 30 -15.71 25.68 11.73
N ILE A 31 -15.58 25.38 13.02
CA ILE A 31 -14.87 24.21 13.52
C ILE A 31 -15.87 23.06 13.65
N PRO A 32 -15.69 21.94 12.94
CA PRO A 32 -16.56 20.77 13.13
C PRO A 32 -16.46 20.25 14.58
N PRO A 33 -17.55 19.69 15.12
CA PRO A 33 -17.57 19.16 16.49
C PRO A 33 -16.65 17.93 16.61
N ALA A 34 -16.12 17.68 17.82
CA ALA A 34 -15.03 16.73 18.05
C ALA A 34 -15.37 15.28 17.65
N ASP A 35 -16.65 14.93 17.74
CA ASP A 35 -17.24 13.66 17.33
C ASP A 35 -17.21 13.45 15.80
N ARG A 36 -17.17 14.54 15.02
CA ARG A 36 -17.07 14.50 13.54
C ARG A 36 -15.66 14.69 13.00
N VAL A 37 -14.73 15.16 13.84
CA VAL A 37 -13.31 15.15 13.49
C VAL A 37 -12.84 13.71 13.66
N ALA A 38 -13.05 12.89 12.62
CA ALA A 38 -12.39 11.60 12.52
C ALA A 38 -10.91 11.83 12.85
N PRO A 39 -10.29 10.98 13.70
CA PRO A 39 -8.87 11.12 14.01
C PRO A 39 -8.14 11.29 12.70
N ARG A 40 -7.20 12.25 12.63
CA ARG A 40 -6.34 12.53 11.46
C ARG A 40 -5.43 11.35 11.07
N GLY A 41 -5.87 10.11 11.26
CA GLY A 41 -5.39 8.96 10.53
C GLY A 41 -6.27 8.77 9.30
N ASN A 42 -5.81 9.31 8.16
CA ASN A 42 -5.86 8.69 6.84
C ASN A 42 -7.00 7.68 6.57
N LYS A 43 -8.26 8.01 6.87
CA LYS A 43 -9.39 7.17 6.47
C LYS A 43 -9.80 7.62 5.08
N SER A 44 -9.26 6.91 4.10
CA SER A 44 -9.83 6.79 2.76
C SER A 44 -11.35 6.71 2.86
N ALA A 45 -12.03 7.41 1.95
CA ALA A 45 -13.48 7.60 1.97
C ALA A 45 -14.24 6.29 2.29
N PRO A 46 -15.12 6.27 3.30
CA PRO A 46 -15.94 5.11 3.60
C PRO A 46 -17.11 5.12 2.62
N GLY A 47 -17.07 4.27 1.60
CA GLY A 47 -18.24 4.18 0.72
C GLY A 47 -18.16 3.28 -0.49
N HIS A 48 -17.36 2.21 -0.50
CA HIS A 48 -17.62 1.06 -1.35
C HIS A 48 -17.36 -0.17 -0.48
N GLY A 49 -18.39 -1.00 -0.29
CA GLY A 49 -18.31 -2.18 0.59
C GLY A 49 -17.11 -3.04 0.20
N ALA A 50 -16.20 -3.22 1.14
CA ALA A 50 -15.02 -4.07 1.02
C ALA A 50 -15.44 -5.54 1.01
N ALA A 51 -16.07 -5.98 -0.08
CA ALA A 51 -15.80 -7.32 -0.56
C ALA A 51 -14.30 -7.37 -0.85
N ASP A 52 -13.67 -8.47 -0.48
CA ASP A 52 -12.23 -8.76 -0.54
C ASP A 52 -11.64 -8.42 -1.91
N GLU A 53 -11.35 -7.14 -2.14
CA GLU A 53 -10.85 -6.66 -3.42
C GLU A 53 -9.40 -7.17 -3.51
N ASP A 54 -9.16 -7.99 -4.53
CA ASP A 54 -7.85 -8.50 -4.88
C ASP A 54 -6.84 -7.34 -4.84
N PRO A 55 -5.76 -7.43 -4.04
CA PRO A 55 -4.80 -6.33 -3.90
C PRO A 55 -4.22 -5.90 -5.24
N ILE A 56 -4.09 -6.81 -6.22
CA ILE A 56 -3.64 -6.49 -7.58
C ILE A 56 -4.63 -5.53 -8.26
N HIS A 57 -5.92 -5.84 -8.22
CA HIS A 57 -6.97 -5.00 -8.79
C HIS A 57 -7.04 -3.62 -8.12
N ALA A 58 -6.89 -3.59 -6.80
CA ALA A 58 -6.86 -2.34 -6.03
C ALA A 58 -5.64 -1.47 -6.42
N ILE A 59 -4.44 -2.05 -6.57
CA ILE A 59 -3.24 -1.33 -7.01
C ILE A 59 -3.39 -0.81 -8.45
N LYS A 60 -3.92 -1.63 -9.37
CA LYS A 60 -4.21 -1.21 -10.74
C LYS A 60 -5.24 -0.07 -10.80
N ARG A 61 -6.25 -0.09 -9.93
CA ARG A 61 -7.21 1.03 -9.81
C ARG A 61 -6.49 2.30 -9.34
N MET A 62 -5.67 2.20 -8.29
CA MET A 62 -4.88 3.32 -7.76
C MET A 62 -3.97 3.96 -8.82
N LEU A 63 -3.30 3.15 -9.62
CA LEU A 63 -2.49 3.62 -10.74
C LEU A 63 -3.32 4.37 -11.80
N ARG A 64 -4.50 3.82 -12.15
CA ARG A 64 -5.42 4.46 -13.10
C ARG A 64 -6.00 5.78 -12.57
N THR A 65 -6.34 5.85 -11.29
CA THR A 65 -6.91 7.06 -10.65
C THR A 65 -5.85 8.06 -10.21
N ARG A 66 -4.55 7.72 -10.33
CA ARG A 66 -3.41 8.49 -9.80
C ARG A 66 -3.48 8.70 -8.28
N GLU A 67 -4.18 7.81 -7.59
CA GLU A 67 -4.27 7.79 -6.13
C GLU A 67 -3.13 6.94 -5.58
N LEU A 68 -2.02 7.59 -5.26
CA LEU A 68 -0.87 6.90 -4.69
C LEU A 68 -1.17 6.45 -3.25
N PRO A 69 -0.55 5.35 -2.78
CA PRO A 69 -0.67 4.96 -1.39
C PRO A 69 -0.18 6.10 -0.51
N ILE A 70 -0.98 6.45 0.50
CA ILE A 70 -0.74 7.61 1.36
C ILE A 70 0.35 7.24 2.38
N ALA A 71 1.61 7.26 1.94
CA ALA A 71 2.76 7.35 2.81
C ALA A 71 3.19 8.83 2.85
N GLY A 72 2.82 9.55 3.91
CA GLY A 72 3.23 10.94 4.10
C GLY A 72 4.74 11.08 4.34
N THR A 73 5.38 9.98 4.78
CA THR A 73 6.81 9.87 5.05
C THR A 73 7.44 8.79 4.17
N CYS A 74 8.66 9.06 3.73
CA CYS A 74 9.55 8.15 3.04
C CYS A 74 9.88 6.97 3.95
N PRO A 75 9.63 5.71 3.54
CA PRO A 75 9.94 4.55 4.36
C PRO A 75 11.45 4.29 4.51
N HIS A 76 12.28 4.81 3.60
CA HIS A 76 13.74 4.69 3.69
C HIS A 76 14.36 5.68 4.69
N THR A 77 13.95 6.96 4.65
CA THR A 77 14.61 8.05 5.40
C THR A 77 13.77 8.66 6.51
N GLY A 78 12.48 8.35 6.60
CA GLY A 78 11.52 8.98 7.51
C GLY A 78 11.13 10.42 7.17
N LYS A 79 11.77 11.05 6.17
CA LYS A 79 11.50 12.42 5.70
C LYS A 79 10.22 12.51 4.84
N PRO A 80 9.67 13.70 4.54
CA PRO A 80 8.51 13.83 3.65
C PRO A 80 8.71 13.16 2.28
N GLY A 81 7.70 12.39 1.84
CA GLY A 81 7.70 11.67 0.56
C GLY A 81 7.29 12.54 -0.63
N ASN A 82 8.24 13.32 -1.15
CA ASN A 82 8.01 14.30 -2.22
C ASN A 82 8.33 13.79 -3.63
N ASP A 83 8.86 12.57 -3.76
CA ASP A 83 9.16 11.90 -5.02
C ASP A 83 8.53 10.51 -5.07
N ILE A 84 8.53 9.88 -6.24
CA ILE A 84 7.92 8.55 -6.47
C ILE A 84 8.95 7.63 -7.11
N VAL A 85 9.11 6.45 -6.51
CA VAL A 85 9.83 5.31 -7.11
C VAL A 85 8.82 4.22 -7.41
N VAL A 86 8.88 3.64 -8.60
CA VAL A 86 8.00 2.53 -9.00
C VAL A 86 8.76 1.23 -8.84
N PHE A 87 8.19 0.29 -8.12
CA PHE A 87 8.71 -1.07 -8.00
C PHE A 87 7.87 -2.01 -8.86
N ARG A 88 8.51 -2.83 -9.69
CA ARG A 88 7.85 -3.91 -10.42
C ARG A 88 7.98 -5.21 -9.64
N MET A 89 6.85 -5.81 -9.30
CA MET A 89 6.77 -7.13 -8.70
C MET A 89 6.59 -8.15 -9.81
N HIS A 90 7.43 -9.18 -9.85
CA HIS A 90 7.35 -10.30 -10.78
C HIS A 90 6.86 -11.54 -10.03
N PHE A 91 5.79 -12.15 -10.53
CA PHE A 91 5.27 -13.41 -10.01
C PHE A 91 5.93 -14.58 -10.74
N ASP A 92 6.46 -15.54 -9.99
CA ASP A 92 7.01 -16.78 -10.54
C ASP A 92 6.03 -17.91 -10.21
N PRO A 93 5.20 -18.35 -11.18
CA PRO A 93 4.19 -19.37 -10.92
C PRO A 93 4.80 -20.71 -10.51
N VAL A 94 6.00 -21.03 -11.00
CA VAL A 94 6.71 -22.26 -10.66
C VAL A 94 7.19 -22.20 -9.21
N ALA A 95 7.79 -21.08 -8.81
CA ALA A 95 8.22 -20.89 -7.42
C ALA A 95 7.04 -20.88 -6.44
N GLU A 96 5.91 -20.26 -6.81
CA GLU A 96 4.68 -20.30 -6.01
C GLU A 96 4.13 -21.72 -5.84
N GLN A 97 4.10 -22.51 -6.92
CA GLN A 97 3.64 -23.89 -6.87
C GLN A 97 4.56 -24.76 -5.99
N MET A 98 5.87 -24.57 -6.08
CA MET A 98 6.85 -25.24 -5.21
C MET A 98 6.74 -24.83 -3.75
N PHE A 99 6.42 -23.55 -3.47
CA PHE A 99 6.22 -23.07 -2.12
C PHE A 99 4.93 -23.66 -1.50
N ALA A 100 3.84 -23.68 -2.27
CA ALA A 100 2.57 -24.24 -1.85
C ALA A 100 2.66 -25.75 -1.55
N SER A 101 3.43 -26.51 -2.35
CA SER A 101 3.63 -27.95 -2.11
C SER A 101 4.44 -28.22 -0.84
N GLN A 102 5.48 -27.43 -0.56
CA GLN A 102 6.26 -27.57 0.68
C GLN A 102 5.48 -27.22 1.94
N GLN A 103 4.59 -26.23 1.87
CA GLN A 103 3.78 -25.80 3.02
C GLN A 103 2.69 -26.82 3.39
N GLY A 104 2.20 -27.59 2.41
CA GLY A 104 1.15 -28.61 2.59
C GLY A 104 1.59 -29.88 3.32
N ASP A 105 2.90 -30.17 3.39
CA ASP A 105 3.42 -31.44 3.92
C ASP A 105 3.90 -31.37 5.39
N GLY A 106 3.97 -30.17 5.99
CA GLY A 106 4.41 -29.98 7.38
C GLY A 106 3.40 -30.37 8.46
N GLY A 107 2.20 -30.83 8.09
CA GLY A 107 1.09 -31.08 9.00
C GLY A 107 0.86 -32.56 9.36
N LYS A 108 1.89 -33.33 9.75
CA LYS A 108 1.74 -34.67 10.36
C LYS A 108 2.97 -35.06 11.21
N ALA A 109 3.16 -34.43 12.36
CA ALA A 109 4.01 -34.96 13.43
C ALA A 109 3.34 -34.73 14.78
N GLY A 110 2.30 -35.52 15.06
CA GLY A 110 1.63 -35.53 16.36
C GLY A 110 0.17 -35.99 16.27
N GLY A 111 -0.07 -37.30 16.35
CA GLY A 111 -1.43 -37.84 16.56
C GLY A 111 -1.70 -39.14 15.82
N PHE A 112 -1.53 -40.26 16.50
CA PHE A 112 -1.72 -41.64 16.06
C PHE A 112 -3.22 -42.02 15.82
N PHE A 113 -4.12 -41.06 15.54
CA PHE A 113 -5.58 -41.27 15.42
C PHE A 113 -6.22 -40.40 14.32
N GLY A 114 -5.98 -40.69 13.04
CA GLY A 114 -6.55 -39.85 11.97
C GLY A 114 -6.61 -40.46 10.56
N TRP A 115 -6.61 -41.80 10.46
CA TRP A 115 -6.63 -42.54 9.18
C TRP A 115 -7.93 -42.35 8.36
N LEU A 116 -9.05 -41.94 8.97
CA LEU A 116 -10.39 -42.10 8.35
C LEU A 116 -11.04 -40.85 7.72
N GLY A 117 -10.33 -39.72 7.52
CA GLY A 117 -11.06 -38.48 7.16
C GLY A 117 -10.36 -37.42 6.32
N ARG A 118 -9.19 -37.65 5.70
CA ARG A 118 -8.61 -36.66 4.77
C ARG A 118 -9.32 -36.75 3.41
N ARG A 119 -10.50 -36.14 3.32
CA ARG A 119 -11.03 -35.69 2.02
C ARG A 119 -10.08 -34.59 1.54
N ALA A 120 -9.26 -34.91 0.55
CA ALA A 120 -8.52 -33.92 -0.21
C ALA A 120 -9.57 -32.98 -0.83
N THR A 121 -9.66 -31.75 -0.33
CA THR A 121 -10.38 -30.69 -1.04
C THR A 121 -9.61 -30.47 -2.34
N PRO A 122 -10.19 -30.75 -3.52
CA PRO A 122 -9.52 -30.47 -4.77
C PRO A 122 -9.24 -28.97 -4.78
N SER A 123 -7.96 -28.61 -4.86
CA SER A 123 -7.56 -27.25 -5.19
C SER A 123 -8.31 -26.88 -6.48
N PRO A 124 -9.06 -25.76 -6.51
CA PRO A 124 -9.76 -25.36 -7.71
C PRO A 124 -8.75 -25.34 -8.87
N PRO A 125 -9.12 -25.89 -10.04
CA PRO A 125 -8.24 -25.86 -11.20
C PRO A 125 -7.80 -24.41 -11.42
N PRO A 126 -6.53 -24.14 -11.74
CA PRO A 126 -6.08 -22.79 -12.05
C PRO A 126 -6.92 -22.32 -13.23
N GLY A 127 -7.92 -21.48 -12.96
CA GLY A 127 -8.71 -20.84 -14.00
C GLY A 127 -7.76 -20.01 -14.85
N ASP A 128 -7.94 -20.05 -16.16
CA ASP A 128 -7.19 -19.33 -17.20
C ASP A 128 -7.30 -17.80 -17.11
N ALA A 129 -7.46 -17.24 -15.90
CA ALA A 129 -7.21 -15.83 -15.66
C ALA A 129 -5.72 -15.61 -15.93
N HIS A 130 -5.41 -14.99 -17.07
CA HIS A 130 -4.13 -14.35 -17.35
C HIS A 130 -3.68 -13.61 -16.08
N ARG A 131 -2.87 -14.29 -15.26
CA ARG A 131 -2.25 -13.66 -14.10
C ARG A 131 -1.28 -12.67 -14.72
N ASP A 132 -1.48 -11.39 -14.45
CA ASP A 132 -0.48 -10.40 -14.79
C ASP A 132 0.84 -10.88 -14.21
N GLU A 133 1.80 -11.19 -15.07
CA GLU A 133 3.12 -11.64 -14.64
C GLU A 133 3.82 -10.59 -13.78
N THR A 134 3.37 -9.33 -13.89
CA THR A 134 3.94 -8.20 -13.19
C THR A 134 2.91 -7.22 -12.66
N VAL A 135 3.22 -6.60 -11.52
CA VAL A 135 2.44 -5.51 -10.92
C VAL A 135 3.38 -4.37 -10.55
N ASP A 136 3.05 -3.17 -11.02
CA ASP A 136 3.78 -1.95 -10.69
C ASP A 136 3.24 -1.35 -9.37
N MET A 137 4.14 -1.04 -8.45
CA MET A 137 3.87 -0.59 -7.09
C MET A 137 4.56 0.75 -6.85
N PRO A 138 3.86 1.88 -6.99
CA PRO A 138 4.46 3.19 -6.76
C PRO A 138 4.60 3.45 -5.25
N LEU A 139 5.77 3.94 -4.85
CA LEU A 139 6.09 4.27 -3.46
C LEU A 139 6.55 5.72 -3.37
N ARG A 140 5.96 6.49 -2.45
CA ARG A 140 6.41 7.84 -2.15
C ARG A 140 7.69 7.79 -1.33
N VAL A 141 8.72 8.47 -1.80
CA VAL A 141 10.04 8.51 -1.18
C VAL A 141 10.55 9.95 -1.09
N ALA A 142 11.55 10.19 -0.25
CA ALA A 142 12.26 11.47 -0.22
C ALA A 142 13.07 11.61 -1.50
N GLN A 143 13.16 12.82 -2.05
CA GLN A 143 13.83 13.07 -3.32
C GLN A 143 15.32 12.66 -3.27
N GLU A 144 16.00 12.92 -2.16
CA GLU A 144 17.39 12.50 -1.97
C GLU A 144 17.58 10.97 -1.90
N ALA A 145 16.53 10.22 -1.53
CA ALA A 145 16.58 8.76 -1.39
C ALA A 145 16.38 8.04 -2.73
N HIS A 146 15.88 8.73 -3.75
CA HIS A 146 15.55 8.11 -5.05
C HIS A 146 16.75 7.39 -5.65
N GLY A 147 17.88 8.09 -5.80
CA GLY A 147 19.09 7.55 -6.41
C GLY A 147 19.67 6.37 -5.61
N GLU A 148 19.64 6.47 -4.28
CA GLU A 148 20.10 5.40 -3.39
C GLU A 148 19.25 4.15 -3.57
N ILE A 149 17.91 4.28 -3.59
CA ILE A 149 16.97 3.16 -3.76
C ILE A 149 17.18 2.46 -5.10
N LEU A 150 17.43 3.19 -6.18
CA LEU A 150 17.70 2.59 -7.50
C LEU A 150 19.03 1.81 -7.54
N GLN A 151 20.00 2.17 -6.70
CA GLN A 151 21.30 1.50 -6.62
C GLN A 151 21.32 0.34 -5.63
N MET A 152 20.31 0.21 -4.78
CA MET A 152 20.22 -0.89 -3.83
C MET A 152 20.07 -2.23 -4.54
N THR A 153 20.80 -3.23 -4.06
CA THR A 153 20.76 -4.61 -4.56
C THR A 153 20.33 -5.52 -3.41
N GLY A 154 19.04 -5.49 -3.06
CA GLY A 154 18.56 -6.27 -1.91
C GLY A 154 17.05 -6.46 -1.87
N GLN A 155 16.59 -7.68 -2.20
CA GLN A 155 15.18 -8.04 -2.11
C GLN A 155 14.60 -7.83 -0.71
N ARG A 156 15.36 -8.16 0.34
CA ARG A 156 14.93 -7.98 1.72
C ARG A 156 14.61 -6.51 2.03
N HIS A 157 15.49 -5.60 1.65
CA HIS A 157 15.30 -4.16 1.86
C HIS A 157 14.07 -3.64 1.11
N PHE A 158 13.88 -4.05 -0.15
CA PHE A 158 12.69 -3.68 -0.91
C PHE A 158 11.41 -4.17 -0.25
N ARG A 159 11.38 -5.44 0.19
CA ARG A 159 10.21 -6.01 0.90
C ARG A 159 9.92 -5.26 2.20
N ASP A 160 10.94 -4.96 2.98
CA ASP A 160 10.77 -4.27 4.27
C ASP A 160 10.26 -2.83 4.07
N MET A 161 10.75 -2.11 3.05
CA MET A 161 10.21 -0.79 2.67
C MET A 161 8.76 -0.88 2.21
N LEU A 162 8.43 -1.82 1.32
CA LEU A 162 7.08 -1.95 0.77
C LEU A 162 6.07 -2.39 1.83
N ARG A 163 6.47 -3.22 2.81
CA ARG A 163 5.64 -3.62 3.96
C ARG A 163 5.16 -2.45 4.83
N THR A 164 5.80 -1.28 4.75
CA THR A 164 5.32 -0.07 5.44
C THR A 164 3.97 0.41 4.91
N VAL A 165 3.61 0.04 3.68
CA VAL A 165 2.33 0.36 3.07
C VAL A 165 1.40 -0.86 3.17
N PRO A 166 0.24 -0.76 3.84
CA PRO A 166 -0.61 -1.92 4.14
C PRO A 166 -1.04 -2.75 2.92
N ILE A 167 -1.37 -2.10 1.79
CA ILE A 167 -1.79 -2.83 0.58
C ILE A 167 -0.65 -3.68 -0.01
N TYR A 168 0.59 -3.18 0.02
CA TYR A 168 1.75 -3.93 -0.42
C TYR A 168 2.14 -5.01 0.60
N ALA A 169 1.94 -4.77 1.89
CA ALA A 169 2.13 -5.80 2.91
C ALA A 169 1.21 -7.01 2.68
N LYS A 170 -0.07 -6.77 2.34
CA LYS A 170 -1.03 -7.83 1.97
C LYS A 170 -0.53 -8.59 0.74
N LEU A 171 -0.19 -7.88 -0.34
CA LEU A 171 0.31 -8.47 -1.59
C LEU A 171 1.58 -9.32 -1.37
N LEU A 172 2.54 -8.83 -0.58
CA LEU A 172 3.78 -9.55 -0.28
C LEU A 172 3.59 -10.77 0.64
N SER A 173 2.49 -10.81 1.39
CA SER A 173 2.11 -11.96 2.23
C SER A 173 1.43 -13.06 1.41
N GLU A 174 0.66 -12.68 0.39
CA GLU A 174 0.03 -13.60 -0.56
C GLU A 174 1.05 -14.20 -1.54
N HIS A 175 2.10 -13.43 -1.87
CA HIS A 175 3.12 -13.82 -2.84
C HIS A 175 4.55 -13.73 -2.25
N PRO A 176 4.93 -14.68 -1.36
CA PRO A 176 6.22 -14.64 -0.66
C PRO A 176 7.43 -14.86 -1.58
N THR A 177 7.24 -15.56 -2.71
CA THR A 177 8.30 -15.91 -3.67
C THR A 177 8.54 -14.85 -4.76
N ALA A 178 7.65 -13.86 -4.87
CA ALA A 178 7.74 -12.83 -5.90
C ALA A 178 9.03 -11.99 -5.79
N ARG A 179 9.57 -11.59 -6.94
CA ARG A 179 10.78 -10.76 -7.04
C ARG A 179 10.40 -9.30 -7.27
N ILE A 180 11.21 -8.38 -6.73
CA ILE A 180 10.92 -6.95 -6.75
C ILE A 180 12.07 -6.21 -7.40
N GLU A 181 11.79 -5.42 -8.44
CA GLU A 181 12.78 -4.62 -9.15
C GLU A 181 12.38 -3.14 -9.10
N PRO A 182 13.27 -2.22 -8.68
CA PRO A 182 13.01 -0.80 -8.82
C PRO A 182 13.16 -0.39 -10.29
N LEU A 183 12.16 0.30 -10.83
CA LEU A 183 12.20 0.79 -12.20
C LEU A 183 12.94 2.14 -12.24
N PRO A 184 13.84 2.35 -13.22
CA PRO A 184 14.52 3.63 -13.38
C PRO A 184 13.51 4.75 -13.68
N ARG A 185 13.81 5.96 -13.19
CA ARG A 185 13.00 7.14 -13.46
C ARG A 185 12.98 7.41 -14.96
N HIS A 186 11.82 7.26 -15.59
CA HIS A 186 11.66 7.75 -16.95
C HIS A 186 11.65 9.28 -16.93
N SER A 187 12.36 9.89 -17.89
CA SER A 187 12.48 11.34 -18.10
C SER A 187 11.13 12.05 -18.24
N ASP A 188 10.07 11.28 -18.53
CA ASP A 188 8.77 11.81 -18.94
C ASP A 188 7.76 11.81 -17.77
N GLY A 189 8.18 11.35 -16.58
CA GLY A 189 7.33 11.30 -15.38
C GLY A 189 6.16 10.32 -15.48
N GLN A 190 6.10 9.47 -16.51
CA GLN A 190 5.08 8.43 -16.67
C GLN A 190 5.69 7.02 -16.51
N PRO A 191 4.99 6.10 -15.82
CA PRO A 191 5.36 4.69 -15.82
C PRO A 191 5.20 4.15 -17.24
N THR A 192 6.25 3.52 -17.77
CA THR A 192 6.20 2.88 -19.07
C THR A 192 5.36 1.62 -19.00
N HIS A 193 4.16 1.67 -19.59
CA HIS A 193 3.57 0.45 -20.13
C HIS A 193 4.48 -0.02 -21.26
N ARG A 194 5.44 -0.89 -20.92
CA ARG A 194 6.12 -1.69 -21.94
C ARG A 194 5.04 -2.62 -22.49
N GLN A 195 4.58 -2.37 -23.71
CA GLN A 195 3.68 -3.28 -24.41
C GLN A 195 4.46 -4.59 -24.60
N GLY A 196 4.12 -5.60 -23.80
CA GLY A 196 4.49 -7.00 -24.01
C GLY A 196 3.44 -7.66 -24.87
#